data_AF-A0A1B0GQ81-F1
#
_entry.id   AF-A0A1B0GQ81-F1
#
_cell.length_a   1.000
_cell.length_b   1.000
_cell.length_c   1.000
_cell.angle_alpha   90.00
_cell.angle_beta   90.00
_cell.angle_gamma   90.00
#
_symmetry.space_group_name_H-M   'P 1'
#
loop_
_entity.id
_entity.type
_entity.pdbx_description
1 polymer ?
#
loop_
_entity_poly.entity_id
_entity_poly.type
_entity_poly.pdbx_seq_one_letter_code
_entity_poly.pdbx_strand_id
1 'polypeptide(L)'
;MDCDRDVPRISEFFRDREVFITGGTGSVGKALIEKILFSCPDVKKIYLLMRPKKKLDIHERLAKFSSGIIFNRVRAKDCSLLKKLVPINGDSKEIGLGLRNEDKKLMENVS
;
A
#
# COMPACT_ATOMS: atom_id res chain seq x y z
N MET A 1 -4.03 -24.20 30.20
CA MET A 1 -2.90 -24.07 29.25
C MET A 1 -3.22 -22.87 28.40
N ASP A 2 -2.78 -21.71 28.88
CA ASP A 2 -3.05 -20.41 28.25
C ASP A 2 -2.23 -20.29 26.97
N CYS A 3 -2.92 -20.25 25.83
CA CYS A 3 -2.32 -19.94 24.54
C CYS A 3 -2.39 -18.42 24.30
N ASP A 4 -1.97 -17.65 25.30
CA ASP A 4 -1.75 -16.21 25.14
C ASP A 4 -0.38 -16.06 24.49
N ARG A 5 -0.34 -16.24 23.17
CA ARG A 5 0.82 -15.83 22.38
C ARG A 5 0.87 -14.30 22.47
N ASP A 6 2.05 -13.75 22.74
CA ASP A 6 2.35 -12.32 22.56
C ASP A 6 2.07 -11.93 21.09
N VAL A 7 0.82 -11.58 20.78
CA VAL A 7 0.43 -11.08 19.47
C VAL A 7 0.71 -9.57 19.48
N PRO A 8 1.64 -9.07 18.65
CA PRO A 8 1.98 -7.66 18.63
C PRO A 8 0.75 -6.82 18.27
N ARG A 9 0.69 -5.60 18.80
CA ARG A 9 -0.35 -4.64 18.38
C ARG A 9 -0.23 -4.39 16.88
N ILE A 10 -1.34 -4.11 16.21
CA ILE A 10 -1.34 -3.89 14.74
C ILE A 10 -0.32 -2.80 14.33
N SER A 11 -0.22 -1.72 15.12
CA SER A 11 0.76 -0.65 14.87
C SER A 11 2.22 -1.10 15.01
N GLU A 12 2.50 -2.02 15.94
CA GLU A 12 3.84 -2.62 16.11
C GLU A 12 4.14 -3.61 14.99
N PHE A 13 3.14 -4.37 14.56
CA PHE A 13 3.29 -5.27 13.42
C PHE A 13 3.70 -4.50 12.16
N PHE A 14 3.05 -3.38 11.84
CA PHE A 14 3.35 -2.60 10.63
C PHE A 14 4.54 -1.63 10.76
N ARG A 15 5.12 -1.46 11.96
CA ARG A 15 6.25 -0.56 12.18
C ARG A 15 7.44 -0.93 11.31
N ASP A 16 7.99 0.06 10.61
CA ASP A 16 9.16 -0.04 9.73
C ASP A 16 9.06 -1.09 8.61
N ARG A 17 7.88 -1.69 8.41
CA ARG A 17 7.64 -2.68 7.37
C ARG A 17 7.33 -2.05 6.03
N GLU A 18 7.74 -2.74 4.99
CA GLU A 18 7.28 -2.50 3.63
C GLU A 18 6.23 -3.55 3.27
N VAL A 19 5.09 -3.11 2.78
CA VAL A 19 3.95 -3.99 2.48
C VAL A 19 3.55 -3.87 1.03
N PHE A 20 3.21 -4.99 0.40
CA PHE A 20 2.72 -5.03 -0.97
C PHE A 20 1.25 -5.41 -1.00
N ILE A 21 0.42 -4.55 -1.59
CA ILE A 21 -1.04 -4.70 -1.63
C ILE A 21 -1.50 -4.86 -3.06
N THR A 22 -2.18 -5.98 -3.33
CA THR A 22 -2.97 -6.21 -4.53
C THR A 22 -4.43 -5.84 -4.28
N GLY A 23 -5.18 -5.50 -5.34
CA GLY A 23 -6.58 -5.09 -5.19
C GLY A 23 -6.80 -3.77 -4.43
N GLY A 24 -5.73 -3.03 -4.10
CA GLY A 24 -5.80 -1.82 -3.28
C GLY A 24 -6.59 -0.67 -3.90
N THR A 25 -6.84 -0.69 -5.21
CA THR A 25 -7.71 0.28 -5.89
C THR A 25 -9.20 0.03 -5.72
N GLY A 26 -9.60 -1.16 -5.23
CA GLY A 26 -10.99 -1.49 -4.91
C GLY A 26 -11.47 -0.80 -3.62
N SER A 27 -12.76 -0.89 -3.32
CA SER A 27 -13.36 -0.20 -2.16
C SER A 27 -12.75 -0.65 -0.83
N VAL A 28 -12.65 -1.96 -0.60
CA VAL A 28 -12.07 -2.53 0.63
C VAL A 28 -10.56 -2.25 0.69
N GLY A 29 -9.85 -2.41 -0.42
CA GLY A 29 -8.42 -2.14 -0.50
C GLY A 29 -8.06 -0.69 -0.16
N LYS A 30 -8.86 0.28 -0.63
CA LYS A 30 -8.71 1.70 -0.26
C LYS A 30 -8.88 1.92 1.24
N ALA A 31 -9.90 1.31 1.85
CA ALA A 31 -10.15 1.43 3.28
C ALA A 31 -9.02 0.80 4.10
N LEU A 32 -8.49 -0.35 3.67
CA LEU A 32 -7.32 -0.97 4.28
C LEU A 32 -6.10 -0.05 4.24
N ILE A 33 -5.79 0.51 3.08
CA ILE A 33 -4.65 1.43 2.90
C ILE A 33 -4.81 2.67 3.78
N GLU A 34 -6.00 3.29 3.78
CA GLU A 34 -6.31 4.43 4.67
C GLU A 34 -6.09 4.06 6.13
N LYS A 35 -6.60 2.89 6.55
CA LYS A 35 -6.51 2.43 7.94
C LYS A 35 -5.07 2.18 8.39
N ILE A 36 -4.25 1.57 7.53
CA ILE A 36 -2.82 1.36 7.78
C ILE A 36 -2.13 2.73 7.92
N LEU A 37 -2.28 3.61 6.95
CA LEU A 37 -1.67 4.95 7.00
C LEU A 37 -2.09 5.74 8.23
N PHE A 38 -3.38 5.69 8.59
CA PHE A 38 -3.90 6.44 9.74
C PHE A 38 -3.50 5.85 11.09
N SER A 39 -3.54 4.52 11.24
CA SER A 39 -3.37 3.84 12.54
C SER A 39 -1.93 3.36 12.78
N CYS A 40 -1.16 3.17 11.72
CA CYS A 40 0.21 2.68 11.73
C CYS A 40 1.12 3.69 11.01
N PRO A 41 1.29 4.90 11.56
CA PRO A 41 2.05 5.96 10.90
C PRO A 41 3.51 5.57 10.70
N ASP A 42 4.04 4.58 11.44
CA ASP A 42 5.42 4.09 11.31
C ASP A 42 5.61 3.06 10.19
N VAL A 43 4.57 2.74 9.40
CA VAL A 43 4.76 1.91 8.19
C VAL A 43 5.77 2.56 7.26
N LYS A 44 6.71 1.80 6.70
CA LYS A 44 7.78 2.36 5.89
C LYS A 44 7.30 2.71 4.49
N LYS A 45 6.75 1.71 3.79
CA LYS A 45 6.20 1.86 2.42
C LYS A 45 5.02 0.93 2.20
N ILE A 46 4.10 1.38 1.36
CA ILE A 46 2.99 0.58 0.85
C ILE A 46 3.12 0.55 -0.68
N TYR A 47 3.60 -0.58 -1.20
CA TYR A 47 3.63 -0.86 -2.63
C TYR A 47 2.23 -1.26 -3.10
N LEU A 48 1.68 -0.54 -4.08
CA LEU A 48 0.32 -0.74 -4.58
C LEU A 48 0.38 -1.27 -6.01
N LEU A 49 -0.08 -2.51 -6.21
CA LEU A 49 -0.23 -3.06 -7.56
C LEU A 49 -1.34 -2.31 -8.31
N MET A 50 -0.99 -1.64 -9.41
CA MET A 50 -1.93 -0.90 -10.24
C MET A 50 -1.89 -1.42 -11.67
N ARG A 51 -3.01 -2.04 -12.10
CA ARG A 51 -3.18 -2.52 -13.48
C ARG A 51 -2.89 -1.44 -14.51
N PRO A 52 -1.97 -1.64 -15.48
CA PRO A 52 -1.69 -0.64 -16.51
C PRO A 52 -2.95 -0.19 -17.26
N LYS A 53 -3.00 1.08 -17.65
CA LYS A 53 -4.05 1.63 -18.54
C LYS A 53 -3.39 2.36 -19.69
N LYS A 54 -3.87 2.13 -20.91
CA LYS A 54 -3.38 2.85 -22.11
C LYS A 54 -3.53 4.36 -21.87
N LYS A 55 -2.46 5.13 -22.12
CA LYS A 55 -2.41 6.61 -22.08
C LYS A 55 -2.46 7.28 -20.70
N LEU A 56 -2.24 6.57 -19.60
CA LEU A 56 -2.18 7.18 -18.26
C LEU A 56 -0.93 6.71 -17.54
N ASP A 57 -0.16 7.67 -17.04
CA ASP A 57 1.01 7.38 -16.22
C ASP A 57 0.59 6.81 -14.86
N ILE A 58 1.43 5.93 -14.30
CA ILE A 58 1.11 5.25 -13.04
C ILE A 58 1.11 6.23 -11.86
N HIS A 59 1.97 7.25 -11.86
CA HIS A 59 2.02 8.27 -10.81
C HIS A 59 0.83 9.23 -10.91
N GLU A 60 0.38 9.59 -12.11
CA GLU A 60 -0.87 10.34 -12.30
C GLU A 60 -2.07 9.57 -11.73
N ARG A 61 -2.10 8.25 -11.96
CA ARG A 61 -3.15 7.39 -11.42
C ARG A 61 -3.06 7.26 -9.90
N LEU A 62 -1.86 7.21 -9.33
CA LEU A 62 -1.68 7.23 -7.89
C LEU A 62 -2.13 8.56 -7.28
N ALA A 63 -1.83 9.69 -7.93
CA ALA A 63 -2.28 11.01 -7.49
C ALA A 63 -3.82 11.11 -7.48
N LYS A 64 -4.48 10.60 -8.53
CA LYS A 64 -5.95 10.51 -8.57
C LYS A 64 -6.51 9.54 -7.53
N PHE A 65 -5.80 8.45 -7.24
CA PHE A 65 -6.20 7.51 -6.20
C PHE A 65 -6.12 8.16 -4.82
N SER A 66 -5.00 8.81 -4.49
CA SER A 66 -4.75 9.43 -3.20
C SER A 66 -5.59 10.68 -2.96
N SER A 67 -6.08 11.37 -4.00
CA SER A 67 -7.02 12.49 -3.86
C SER A 67 -8.43 12.09 -3.42
N GLY A 68 -8.75 10.79 -3.37
CA GLY A 68 -10.06 10.30 -2.95
C GLY A 68 -10.47 10.77 -1.54
N ILE A 69 -11.78 10.98 -1.35
CA ILE A 69 -12.38 11.45 -0.08
C ILE A 69 -12.01 10.58 1.12
N ILE A 70 -11.84 9.27 0.92
CA ILE A 70 -11.47 8.33 1.98
C ILE A 70 -10.16 8.72 2.68
N PHE A 71 -9.22 9.31 1.94
CA PHE A 71 -7.93 9.75 2.45
C PHE A 71 -7.96 11.15 3.10
N ASN A 72 -9.13 11.81 3.20
CA ASN A 72 -9.24 13.13 3.84
C ASN A 72 -8.71 13.11 5.27
N ARG A 73 -9.03 12.05 6.03
CA ARG A 73 -8.60 11.93 7.43
C ARG A 73 -7.09 11.72 7.56
N VAL A 74 -6.49 10.96 6.65
CA VAL A 74 -5.03 10.80 6.57
C VAL A 74 -4.37 12.14 6.25
N ARG A 75 -4.89 12.91 5.27
CA ARG A 75 -4.38 14.26 4.95
C ARG A 75 -4.48 15.22 6.13
N ALA A 76 -5.62 15.24 6.80
CA ALA A 76 -5.84 16.11 7.95
C ALA A 76 -4.91 15.79 9.13
N LYS A 77 -4.55 14.51 9.29
CA LYS A 77 -3.59 14.07 10.31
C LYS A 77 -2.15 14.39 9.92
N ASP A 78 -1.72 13.93 8.75
CA ASP A 78 -0.42 14.21 8.15
C ASP A 78 -0.42 13.83 6.66
N CYS A 79 -0.40 14.84 5.79
CA CYS A 79 -0.30 14.67 4.34
C CYS A 79 0.94 13.89 3.89
N SER A 80 2.02 13.89 4.67
CA SER A 80 3.26 13.17 4.35
C SER A 80 3.07 11.66 4.30
N LEU A 81 2.10 11.12 5.05
CA LEU A 81 1.78 9.69 5.09
C LEU A 81 1.39 9.14 3.71
N LEU A 82 0.74 9.94 2.86
CA LEU A 82 0.38 9.52 1.50
C LEU A 82 1.60 9.34 0.59
N LYS A 83 2.75 9.96 0.91
CA LYS A 83 4.01 9.78 0.17
C LYS A 83 4.61 8.38 0.35
N LYS A 84 4.10 7.61 1.31
CA LYS A 84 4.51 6.22 1.56
C LYS A 84 3.92 5.24 0.54
N LEU A 85 2.96 5.68 -0.26
CA LEU A 85 2.40 4.89 -1.35
C LEU A 85 3.36 4.89 -2.53
N VAL A 86 3.75 3.70 -2.98
CA VAL A 86 4.61 3.50 -4.14
C VAL A 86 3.83 2.66 -5.15
N PRO A 87 3.54 3.18 -6.35
CA PRO A 87 2.73 2.43 -7.29
C PRO A 87 3.61 1.45 -8.08
N ILE A 88 3.12 0.23 -8.29
CA ILE A 88 3.83 -0.82 -9.04
C ILE A 88 2.96 -1.25 -10.22
N ASN A 89 3.55 -1.27 -11.42
CA ASN A 89 2.84 -1.76 -12.61
C ASN A 89 2.72 -3.28 -12.53
N GLY A 90 1.52 -3.79 -12.78
CA GLY A 90 1.31 -5.22 -12.93
C GLY A 90 -0.17 -5.59 -12.91
N ASP A 91 -0.45 -6.84 -13.20
CA ASP A 91 -1.79 -7.40 -13.30
C ASP A 91 -1.83 -8.73 -12.54
N SER A 92 -2.76 -8.84 -11.59
CA SER A 92 -2.87 -10.03 -10.76
C SER A 92 -3.28 -11.29 -11.53
N LYS A 93 -3.71 -11.14 -12.79
CA LYS A 93 -4.01 -12.26 -13.69
C LYS A 93 -2.80 -12.82 -14.41
N GLU A 94 -1.66 -12.12 -14.38
CA GLU A 94 -0.44 -12.51 -15.06
C GLU A 94 0.47 -13.35 -14.15
N ILE A 95 1.29 -14.21 -14.76
CA ILE A 95 2.31 -14.97 -14.03
C ILE A 95 3.28 -13.98 -13.36
N GLY A 96 3.57 -14.20 -12.08
CA GLY A 96 4.40 -13.29 -11.30
C GLY A 96 3.82 -11.88 -11.19
N LEU A 97 2.50 -11.75 -11.30
CA LEU A 97 1.73 -10.49 -11.25
C LEU A 97 2.10 -9.48 -12.35
N GLY A 98 2.77 -9.92 -13.41
CA GLY A 98 3.30 -9.06 -14.47
C GLY A 98 4.42 -8.13 -14.01
N LEU A 99 5.08 -8.44 -12.88
CA LEU A 99 6.15 -7.62 -12.31
C LEU A 99 7.44 -7.74 -13.10
N ARG A 100 8.09 -6.60 -13.35
CA ARG A 100 9.46 -6.56 -13.88
C ARG A 100 10.46 -6.93 -12.79
N ASN A 101 11.66 -7.35 -13.19
CA ASN A 101 12.74 -7.64 -12.24
C ASN A 101 13.14 -6.41 -11.41
N GLU A 102 13.05 -5.21 -12.00
CA GLU A 102 13.25 -3.94 -11.30
C GLU A 102 12.23 -3.73 -10.17
N ASP A 103 10.95 -4.02 -10.42
CA ASP A 103 9.90 -3.90 -9.40
C ASP A 103 10.10 -4.92 -8.27
N LYS A 104 10.50 -6.15 -8.61
CA LYS A 104 10.83 -7.19 -7.62
C LYS A 104 12.00 -6.79 -6.73
N LYS A 105 13.04 -6.20 -7.32
CA LYS A 105 14.20 -5.68 -6.59
C LYS A 105 13.82 -4.50 -5.70
N LEU A 106 12.99 -3.58 -6.20
CA LEU A 106 12.49 -2.46 -5.41
C LEU A 106 11.72 -2.93 -4.16
N MET A 107 10.99 -4.05 -4.29
CA MET A 107 10.20 -4.66 -3.24
C MET A 107 10.93 -5.76 -2.46
N GLU A 108 12.26 -5.83 -2.52
CA GLU A 108 13.04 -6.90 -1.86
C GLU A 108 12.86 -6.94 -0.32
N ASN A 109 12.45 -5.82 0.27
CA ASN A 109 12.21 -5.68 1.72
C ASN A 109 10.74 -5.88 2.12
N VAL A 110 9.87 -6.29 1.19
CA VAL A 110 8.47 -6.59 1.52
C VAL A 110 8.42 -7.78 2.47
N SER A 111 7.77 -7.57 3.62
CA SER A 111 7.70 -8.53 4.73
C SER A 111 6.43 -9.38 4.70
#